data_AF-A0A936I7C2-F1
#
_entry.id   AF-A0A936I7C2-F1
#
_cell.length_a   1.000
_cell.length_b   1.000
_cell.length_c   1.000
_cell.angle_alpha   90.00
_cell.angle_beta   90.00
_cell.angle_gamma   90.00
#
_symmetry.space_group_name_H-M   'P 1'
#
loop_
_entity.id
_entity.type
_entity.pdbx_description
1 polymer ?
#
loop_
_entity_poly.entity_id
_entity_poly.type
_entity_poly.pdbx_seq_one_letter_code
_entity_poly.pdbx_strand_id
1 'polypeptide(L)'
;MPKLKDYKAPTPKSFEIFLWWCAGADKEILKECTYADYVKYSGLGGIVLATGILAWLSMSFALERVFDSYFIAAPGGISWGLIIFNLDRFVVSSTGKGDGKHTISWGEFVHAFPRLVMATMIGFTISAPLEIYIFQKEIDKQWEIRKDKEKANVRNEVKSHRKDEYDTYKLADERLLQESKTYNDQINNLTNMISDETTRLGCGPICKGHMRQREDLRNLVKENDKKLIPIKDSIRSIDVERELLVKEREQKFSGKLGMLDSLTALHEYPGSG
;
A
#
# COMPACT_ATOMS: atom_id res chain seq x y z
N MET A 1 -18.11 -26.82 65.89
CA MET A 1 -17.84 -27.16 64.47
C MET A 1 -17.95 -28.67 64.32
N PRO A 2 -18.89 -29.20 63.54
CA PRO A 2 -18.97 -30.64 63.29
C PRO A 2 -17.71 -31.08 62.57
N LYS A 3 -17.12 -32.19 63.04
CA LYS A 3 -15.84 -32.71 62.56
C LYS A 3 -16.02 -33.24 61.13
N LEU A 4 -15.19 -32.79 60.19
CA LEU A 4 -14.97 -33.35 58.84
C LEU A 4 -14.38 -34.78 58.88
N LYS A 5 -14.78 -35.62 59.85
CA LYS A 5 -14.13 -36.92 60.11
C LYS A 5 -14.37 -37.96 59.01
N ASP A 6 -15.40 -37.77 58.19
CA ASP A 6 -15.81 -38.72 57.15
C ASP A 6 -15.86 -38.09 55.75
N TYR A 7 -15.14 -36.98 55.53
CA TYR A 7 -15.10 -36.35 54.22
C TYR A 7 -14.21 -37.15 53.27
N LYS A 8 -14.82 -37.82 52.28
CA LYS A 8 -14.12 -38.41 51.13
C LYS A 8 -14.39 -37.55 49.90
N ALA A 9 -13.33 -37.02 49.30
CA ALA A 9 -13.42 -36.35 48.02
C ALA A 9 -13.84 -37.36 46.92
N PRO A 10 -14.62 -36.92 45.91
CA PRO A 10 -14.97 -37.77 44.78
C PRO A 10 -13.73 -38.16 43.99
N THR A 11 -13.79 -39.30 43.29
CA THR A 11 -12.69 -39.75 42.44
C THR A 11 -12.52 -38.79 41.24
N PRO A 12 -11.31 -38.28 40.99
CA PRO A 12 -11.11 -37.29 39.94
C PRO A 12 -11.21 -37.93 38.55
N LYS A 13 -11.82 -37.19 37.61
CA LYS A 13 -11.97 -37.61 36.21
C LYS A 13 -10.67 -37.37 35.43
N SER A 14 -10.47 -38.09 34.32
CA SER A 14 -9.26 -37.94 33.48
C SER A 14 -9.04 -36.52 32.97
N PHE A 15 -10.11 -35.78 32.67
CA PHE A 15 -10.03 -34.37 32.25
C PHE A 15 -9.60 -33.43 33.38
N GLU A 16 -10.05 -33.68 34.61
CA GLU A 16 -9.63 -32.90 35.78
C GLU A 16 -8.15 -33.12 36.07
N ILE A 17 -7.67 -34.37 35.95
CA ILE A 17 -6.24 -34.70 36.10
C ILE A 17 -5.40 -34.00 35.03
N PHE A 18 -5.91 -33.90 33.80
CA PHE A 18 -5.25 -33.12 32.73
C PHE A 18 -5.20 -31.63 33.08
N LEU A 19 -6.29 -31.05 33.58
CA LEU A 19 -6.31 -29.64 34.00
C LEU A 19 -5.38 -29.39 35.20
N TRP A 20 -5.29 -30.30 36.16
CA TRP A 20 -4.33 -30.20 37.26
C TRP A 20 -2.89 -30.20 36.75
N TRP A 21 -2.60 -31.02 35.73
CA TRP A 21 -1.30 -30.99 35.05
C TRP A 21 -1.06 -29.66 34.33
N CYS A 22 -2.07 -29.08 33.66
CA CYS A 22 -2.00 -27.75 33.07
C CYS A 22 -1.72 -26.65 34.12
N ALA A 23 -2.28 -26.76 35.31
CA ALA A 23 -2.01 -25.87 36.43
C ALA A 23 -0.61 -26.05 37.05
N GLY A 24 0.13 -27.09 36.65
CA GLY A 24 1.42 -27.44 37.23
C GLY A 24 1.34 -28.04 38.63
N ALA A 25 0.18 -28.58 39.02
CA ALA A 25 -0.04 -29.15 40.34
C ALA A 25 0.27 -30.67 40.38
N ASP A 26 0.74 -31.16 41.53
CA ASP A 26 1.04 -32.57 41.72
C ASP A 26 -0.26 -33.37 41.94
N LYS A 27 -0.52 -34.32 41.03
CA LYS A 27 -1.73 -35.16 41.02
C LYS A 27 -1.82 -36.13 42.21
N GLU A 28 -0.69 -36.52 42.81
CA GLU A 28 -0.68 -37.44 43.96
C GLU A 28 -1.02 -36.68 45.24
N ILE A 29 -0.46 -35.47 45.39
CA ILE A 29 -0.78 -34.59 46.52
C ILE A 29 -2.25 -34.16 46.47
N LEU A 30 -2.74 -33.77 45.29
CA LEU A 30 -4.12 -33.32 45.10
C LEU A 30 -5.15 -34.41 45.44
N LYS A 31 -4.84 -35.69 45.24
CA LYS A 31 -5.78 -36.79 45.56
C LYS A 31 -6.07 -36.95 47.05
N GLU A 32 -5.19 -36.44 47.91
CA GLU A 32 -5.35 -36.45 49.36
C GLU A 32 -6.01 -35.15 49.89
N CYS A 33 -6.28 -34.17 48.99
CA CYS A 33 -6.85 -32.88 49.34
C CYS A 33 -8.40 -32.85 49.29
N THR A 34 -8.98 -31.71 49.68
CA THR A 34 -10.44 -31.52 49.64
C THR A 34 -10.93 -31.26 48.22
N TYR A 35 -12.22 -31.54 47.94
CA TYR A 35 -12.81 -31.22 46.61
C TYR A 35 -12.76 -29.73 46.26
N ALA A 36 -12.68 -28.84 47.26
CA ALA A 36 -12.52 -27.41 47.00
C ALA A 36 -11.20 -27.12 46.25
N ASP A 37 -10.13 -27.85 46.59
CA ASP A 37 -8.84 -27.75 45.91
C ASP A 37 -8.91 -28.33 44.49
N TYR A 38 -9.70 -29.39 44.29
CA TYR A 38 -9.88 -30.03 42.98
C TYR A 38 -10.44 -29.02 41.97
N VAL A 39 -11.49 -28.31 42.37
CA VAL A 39 -12.15 -27.30 41.54
C VAL A 39 -11.24 -26.10 41.32
N LYS A 40 -10.50 -25.67 42.35
CA LYS A 40 -9.56 -24.54 42.26
C LYS A 40 -8.44 -24.81 41.25
N TYR A 41 -7.74 -25.94 41.37
CA TYR A 41 -6.64 -26.29 40.47
C TYR A 41 -7.13 -26.67 39.08
N SER A 42 -8.32 -27.26 38.95
CA SER A 42 -8.96 -27.49 37.65
C SER A 42 -9.30 -26.17 36.94
N GLY A 43 -9.83 -25.18 37.68
CA GLY A 43 -10.09 -23.83 37.16
C GLY A 43 -8.82 -23.08 36.75
N LEU A 44 -7.77 -23.14 37.57
CA LEU A 44 -6.46 -22.54 37.24
C LEU A 44 -5.88 -23.18 35.97
N GLY A 45 -5.91 -24.51 35.87
CA GLY A 45 -5.46 -25.22 34.68
C GLY A 45 -6.29 -24.91 33.44
N GLY A 46 -7.60 -24.71 33.61
CA GLY A 46 -8.50 -24.29 32.54
C GLY A 46 -8.16 -22.92 31.97
N ILE A 47 -7.81 -21.95 32.83
CA ILE A 47 -7.39 -20.61 32.42
C ILE A 47 -6.07 -20.69 31.64
N VAL A 48 -5.07 -21.42 32.14
CA VAL A 48 -3.77 -21.60 31.47
C VAL A 48 -3.91 -22.29 30.10
N LEU A 49 -4.79 -23.29 30.01
CA LEU A 49 -5.08 -23.96 28.74
C LEU A 49 -5.78 -23.02 27.75
N ALA A 50 -6.75 -22.24 28.23
CA ALA A 50 -7.47 -21.27 27.40
C ALA A 50 -6.54 -20.15 26.88
N THR A 51 -5.63 -19.64 27.71
CA THR A 51 -4.66 -18.62 27.26
C THR A 51 -3.69 -19.18 26.23
N GLY A 52 -3.22 -20.42 26.41
CA GLY A 52 -2.37 -21.11 25.43
C GLY A 52 -3.05 -21.32 24.07
N ILE A 53 -4.32 -21.76 24.06
CA ILE A 53 -5.10 -21.96 22.82
C ILE A 53 -5.36 -20.63 22.11
N LEU A 54 -5.75 -19.59 22.85
CA LEU A 54 -5.97 -18.25 22.27
C LEU A 54 -4.68 -17.67 21.69
N ALA A 55 -3.54 -17.86 22.37
CA ALA A 55 -2.24 -17.44 21.86
C ALA A 55 -1.84 -18.18 20.58
N TRP A 56 -2.12 -19.48 20.49
CA TRP A 56 -1.92 -20.24 19.27
C TRP A 56 -2.76 -19.69 18.12
N LEU A 57 -4.08 -19.55 18.30
CA LEU A 57 -4.97 -19.05 17.25
C LEU A 57 -4.59 -17.65 16.79
N SER A 58 -4.26 -16.76 17.73
CA SER A 58 -3.85 -15.38 17.43
C SER A 58 -2.55 -15.33 16.62
N MET A 59 -1.52 -16.09 17.03
CA MET A 59 -0.24 -16.10 16.32
C MET A 59 -0.32 -16.82 14.97
N SER A 60 -1.08 -17.91 14.85
CA SER A 60 -1.30 -18.56 13.56
C SER A 60 -1.97 -17.60 12.58
N PHE A 61 -2.99 -16.85 12.98
CA PHE A 61 -3.61 -15.85 12.11
C PHE A 61 -2.64 -14.72 11.73
N ALA A 62 -1.83 -14.23 12.68
CA ALA A 62 -0.84 -13.19 12.40
C ALA A 62 0.22 -13.67 11.39
N LEU A 63 0.75 -14.89 11.56
CA LEU A 63 1.73 -15.47 10.65
C LEU A 63 1.16 -15.76 9.26
N GLU A 64 -0.10 -16.16 9.17
CA GLU A 64 -0.80 -16.32 7.88
C GLU A 64 -0.81 -15.00 7.11
N ARG A 65 -1.08 -13.87 7.78
CA ARG A 65 -1.10 -12.55 7.13
C ARG A 65 0.28 -12.03 6.74
N VAL A 66 1.33 -12.42 7.46
CA VAL A 66 2.71 -11.98 7.16
C VAL A 66 3.33 -12.83 6.05
N PHE A 67 3.17 -14.15 6.10
CA PHE A 67 3.86 -15.08 5.20
C PHE A 67 2.98 -15.63 4.07
N ASP A 68 1.69 -15.30 4.05
CA ASP A 68 0.69 -15.77 3.06
C ASP A 68 0.70 -17.30 2.87
N SER A 69 1.05 -18.03 3.94
CA SER A 69 1.30 -19.46 3.91
C SER A 69 0.81 -20.14 5.18
N TYR A 70 -0.26 -20.92 5.03
CA TYR A 70 -0.82 -21.72 6.12
C TYR A 70 0.18 -22.75 6.67
N PHE A 71 1.06 -23.29 5.82
CA PHE A 71 2.06 -24.30 6.20
C PHE A 71 3.10 -23.76 7.19
N ILE A 72 3.39 -22.46 7.17
CA ILE A 72 4.31 -21.81 8.12
C ILE A 72 3.54 -21.33 9.35
N ALA A 73 2.32 -20.83 9.13
CA ALA A 73 1.47 -20.25 10.16
C ALA A 73 1.01 -21.25 11.24
N ALA A 74 0.62 -22.46 10.83
CA ALA A 74 0.14 -23.49 11.75
C ALA A 74 1.23 -23.95 12.75
N PRO A 75 2.42 -24.43 12.33
CA PRO A 75 3.45 -24.84 13.27
C PRO A 75 4.00 -23.65 14.07
N GLY A 76 4.15 -22.46 13.45
CA GLY A 76 4.64 -21.26 14.13
C GLY A 76 3.72 -20.83 15.29
N GLY A 77 2.41 -20.83 15.06
CA GLY A 77 1.44 -20.55 16.11
C GLY A 77 1.42 -21.61 17.20
N ILE A 78 1.57 -22.90 16.88
CA ILE A 78 1.65 -23.98 17.89
C ILE A 78 2.86 -23.77 18.78
N SER A 79 4.04 -23.49 18.20
CA SER A 79 5.25 -23.21 19.00
C SER A 79 5.07 -22.00 19.91
N TRP A 80 4.41 -20.94 19.44
CA TRP A 80 4.14 -19.77 20.26
C TRP A 80 3.12 -20.05 21.38
N GLY A 81 2.02 -20.73 21.07
CA GLY A 81 1.02 -21.17 22.05
C GLY A 81 1.64 -22.06 23.13
N LEU A 82 2.58 -22.95 22.77
CA LEU A 82 3.32 -23.76 23.73
C LEU A 82 4.25 -22.94 24.62
N ILE A 83 4.90 -21.89 24.10
CA ILE A 83 5.72 -20.97 24.90
C ILE A 83 4.85 -20.26 25.94
N ILE A 84 3.71 -19.69 25.51
CA ILE A 84 2.78 -19.00 26.41
C ILE A 84 2.20 -19.97 27.44
N PHE A 85 1.77 -21.16 27.02
CA PHE A 85 1.28 -22.19 27.93
C PHE A 85 2.32 -22.61 28.97
N ASN A 86 3.59 -22.77 28.56
CA ASN A 86 4.67 -23.14 29.48
C ASN A 86 4.95 -22.01 30.49
N LEU A 87 4.93 -20.75 30.04
CA LEU A 87 5.16 -19.58 30.88
C LEU A 87 4.00 -19.38 31.87
N ASP A 88 2.75 -19.44 31.42
CA ASP A 88 1.57 -19.33 32.29
C ASP A 88 1.54 -20.47 33.32
N ARG A 89 1.91 -21.70 32.94
CA ARG A 89 2.06 -22.82 33.87
C ARG A 89 3.17 -22.58 34.89
N PHE A 90 4.30 -21.99 34.48
CA PHE A 90 5.37 -21.63 35.41
C PHE A 90 4.90 -20.59 36.42
N VAL A 91 4.14 -19.59 35.98
CA VAL A 91 3.58 -18.56 36.88
C VAL A 91 2.64 -19.19 37.91
N VAL A 92 1.64 -19.95 37.46
CA VAL A 92 0.65 -20.58 38.36
C VAL A 92 1.31 -21.55 39.35
N SER A 93 2.31 -22.33 38.91
CA SER A 93 3.04 -23.23 39.81
C SER A 93 3.96 -22.49 40.79
N SER A 94 4.45 -21.31 40.43
CA SER A 94 5.29 -20.47 41.31
C SER A 94 4.50 -19.67 42.35
N THR A 95 3.29 -19.20 42.02
CA THR A 95 2.40 -18.44 42.93
C THR A 95 1.73 -19.31 44.01
N GLY A 96 1.86 -20.64 43.94
CA GLY A 96 1.23 -21.59 44.86
C GLY A 96 1.93 -21.78 46.22
N LYS A 97 3.12 -21.20 46.44
CA LYS A 97 3.76 -21.21 47.76
C LYS A 97 3.20 -20.07 48.61
N GLY A 98 2.12 -20.37 49.33
CA GLY A 98 1.63 -19.50 50.41
C GLY A 98 2.44 -19.72 51.67
N ASP A 99 3.58 -19.05 51.82
CA ASP A 99 4.10 -18.74 53.13
C ASP A 99 3.04 -17.86 53.82
N GLY A 100 2.34 -18.43 54.82
CA GLY A 100 1.11 -17.91 55.43
C GLY A 100 1.24 -16.58 56.19
N LYS A 101 1.76 -15.53 55.53
CA LYS A 101 1.82 -14.15 56.04
C LYS A 101 1.06 -13.23 55.09
N HIS A 102 0.06 -12.55 55.65
CA HIS A 102 -0.78 -11.52 55.03
C HIS A 102 0.00 -10.21 54.80
N THR A 103 1.05 -10.23 53.98
CA THR A 103 1.69 -8.99 53.51
C THR A 103 1.99 -9.13 52.03
N ILE A 104 1.25 -8.38 51.20
CA ILE A 104 1.53 -8.18 49.77
C ILE A 104 2.97 -7.66 49.68
N SER A 105 3.90 -8.56 49.38
CA SER A 105 5.31 -8.22 49.25
C SER A 105 5.57 -7.73 47.84
N TRP A 106 6.39 -6.71 47.69
CA TRP A 106 6.92 -6.22 46.42
C TRP A 106 7.50 -7.33 45.53
N GLY A 107 7.86 -8.49 46.11
CA GLY A 107 8.27 -9.69 45.38
C GLY A 107 7.18 -10.34 44.51
N GLU A 108 5.89 -10.28 44.90
CA GLU A 108 4.78 -10.78 44.07
C GLU A 108 4.56 -9.89 42.83
N PHE A 109 4.87 -8.59 42.93
CA PHE A 109 4.79 -7.66 41.80
C PHE A 109 5.91 -7.91 40.77
N VAL A 110 7.09 -8.34 41.21
CA VAL A 110 8.20 -8.77 40.34
C VAL A 110 7.82 -10.03 39.54
N HIS A 111 7.02 -10.93 40.11
CA HIS A 111 6.48 -12.08 39.37
C HIS A 111 5.39 -11.70 38.35
N ALA A 112 4.69 -10.57 38.54
CA ALA A 112 3.72 -10.02 37.58
C ALA A 112 4.35 -9.13 36.49
N PHE A 113 5.57 -8.65 36.70
CA PHE A 113 6.30 -7.75 35.78
C PHE A 113 6.50 -8.32 34.35
N PRO A 114 6.89 -9.59 34.17
CA PRO A 114 7.00 -10.18 32.82
C PRO A 114 5.68 -10.13 32.04
N ARG A 115 4.54 -10.25 32.74
CA ARG A 115 3.20 -10.22 32.15
C ARG A 115 2.83 -8.82 31.66
N LEU A 116 3.25 -7.78 32.38
CA LEU A 116 3.07 -6.38 31.95
C LEU A 116 3.90 -6.09 30.69
N VAL A 117 5.19 -6.47 30.71
CA VAL A 117 6.10 -6.28 29.56
C VAL A 117 5.58 -7.01 28.31
N MET A 118 5.08 -8.24 28.47
CA MET A 118 4.46 -9.01 27.39
C MET A 118 3.19 -8.34 26.87
N ALA A 119 2.29 -7.87 27.75
CA ALA A 119 1.07 -7.19 27.32
C ALA A 119 1.37 -5.88 26.55
N THR A 120 2.39 -5.12 26.98
CA THR A 120 2.83 -3.91 26.27
C THR A 120 3.46 -4.24 24.91
N MET A 121 4.31 -5.27 24.84
CA MET A 121 4.90 -5.74 23.58
C MET A 121 3.82 -6.19 22.58
N ILE A 122 2.81 -6.94 23.05
CA ILE A 122 1.68 -7.38 22.23
C ILE A 122 0.86 -6.18 21.76
N GLY A 123 0.55 -5.24 22.67
CA GLY A 123 -0.16 -4.01 22.33
C GLY A 123 0.56 -3.21 21.24
N PHE A 124 1.86 -3.02 21.38
CA PHE A 124 2.67 -2.28 20.40
C PHE A 124 2.76 -3.02 19.05
N THR A 125 3.01 -4.32 19.08
CA THR A 125 3.22 -5.14 17.87
C THR A 125 1.92 -5.37 17.09
N ILE A 126 0.76 -5.44 17.75
CA ILE A 126 -0.55 -5.59 17.09
C ILE A 126 -1.13 -4.24 16.64
N SER A 127 -0.82 -3.13 17.34
CA SER A 127 -1.39 -1.83 17.01
C SER A 127 -1.08 -1.39 15.59
N ALA A 128 0.19 -1.45 15.16
CA ALA A 128 0.60 -0.99 13.83
C ALA A 128 -0.07 -1.76 12.65
N PRO A 129 -0.11 -3.10 12.62
CA PRO A 129 -0.79 -3.81 11.54
C PRO A 129 -2.31 -3.65 11.59
N LEU A 130 -2.91 -3.54 12.79
CA LEU A 130 -4.35 -3.30 12.93
C LEU A 130 -4.75 -1.92 12.39
N GLU A 131 -3.95 -0.90 12.69
CA GLU A 131 -4.13 0.46 12.19
C GLU A 131 -4.06 0.49 10.67
N ILE A 132 -3.02 -0.08 10.06
CA ILE A 132 -2.91 -0.18 8.59
C ILE A 132 -4.12 -0.94 8.01
N TYR A 133 -4.56 -2.04 8.64
CA TYR A 133 -5.69 -2.84 8.18
C TYR A 133 -7.01 -2.07 8.20
N ILE A 134 -7.29 -1.33 9.27
CA ILE A 134 -8.50 -0.51 9.40
C ILE A 134 -8.50 0.62 8.38
N PHE A 135 -7.34 1.24 8.13
CA PHE A 135 -7.19 2.37 7.22
C PHE A 135 -6.79 2.00 5.80
N GLN A 136 -6.85 0.71 5.39
CA GLN A 136 -6.43 0.28 4.04
C GLN A 136 -7.10 1.10 2.93
N LYS A 137 -8.41 1.33 3.02
CA LYS A 137 -9.15 2.09 2.00
C LYS A 137 -8.69 3.54 1.90
N GLU A 138 -8.48 4.18 3.03
CA GLU A 138 -7.98 5.55 3.11
C GLU A 138 -6.53 5.65 2.60
N ILE A 139 -5.68 4.67 2.93
CA ILE A 139 -4.30 4.58 2.44
C ILE A 139 -4.29 4.44 0.92
N ASP A 140 -5.08 3.51 0.37
CA ASP A 140 -5.19 3.30 -1.08
C ASP A 140 -5.65 4.57 -1.79
N LYS A 141 -6.67 5.25 -1.25
CA LYS A 141 -7.15 6.52 -1.80
C LYS A 141 -6.09 7.62 -1.76
N GLN A 142 -5.39 7.78 -0.64
CA GLN A 142 -4.31 8.77 -0.53
C GLN A 142 -3.12 8.43 -1.42
N TRP A 143 -2.86 7.14 -1.63
CA TRP A 143 -1.83 6.66 -2.53
C TRP A 143 -2.15 6.96 -3.99
N GLU A 144 -3.40 6.76 -4.42
CA GLU A 144 -3.86 7.16 -5.76
C GLU A 144 -3.73 8.69 -5.96
N ILE A 145 -4.17 9.48 -4.97
CA ILE A 145 -4.01 10.95 -5.02
C ILE A 145 -2.53 11.35 -5.13
N ARG A 146 -1.64 10.69 -4.38
CA ARG A 146 -0.19 10.92 -4.47
C ARG A 146 0.36 10.57 -5.84
N LYS A 147 -0.01 9.39 -6.37
CA LYS A 147 0.39 8.96 -7.71
C LYS A 147 -0.05 9.97 -8.77
N ASP A 148 -1.28 10.46 -8.69
CA ASP A 148 -1.80 11.43 -9.66
C ASP A 148 -1.11 12.79 -9.56
N LYS A 149 -0.85 13.26 -8.34
CA LYS A 149 -0.06 14.49 -8.11
C LYS A 149 1.36 14.35 -8.67
N GLU A 150 2.03 13.23 -8.40
CA GLU A 150 3.40 13.01 -8.86
C GLU A 150 3.48 12.86 -10.38
N LYS A 151 2.52 12.14 -10.98
CA LYS A 151 2.37 12.09 -12.44
C LYS A 151 2.15 13.48 -13.04
N ALA A 152 1.38 14.34 -12.39
CA ALA A 152 1.18 15.72 -12.85
C ALA A 152 2.48 16.54 -12.74
N ASN A 153 3.22 16.41 -11.64
CA ASN A 153 4.52 17.07 -11.44
C ASN A 153 5.53 16.64 -12.51
N VAL A 154 5.69 15.33 -12.72
CA VAL A 154 6.56 14.77 -13.75
C VAL A 154 6.19 15.29 -15.14
N ARG A 155 4.89 15.30 -15.50
CA ARG A 155 4.45 15.85 -16.79
C ARG A 155 4.78 17.33 -16.94
N ASN A 156 4.67 18.11 -15.87
CA ASN A 156 5.00 19.54 -15.90
C ASN A 156 6.51 19.78 -16.00
N GLU A 157 7.32 18.99 -15.31
CA GLU A 157 8.78 19.05 -15.39
C GLU A 157 9.29 18.59 -16.76
N VAL A 158 8.72 17.54 -17.33
CA VAL A 158 9.09 17.08 -18.67
C VAL A 158 8.66 18.09 -19.74
N LYS A 159 7.58 18.84 -19.53
CA LYS A 159 7.21 19.95 -20.43
C LYS A 159 8.23 21.10 -20.43
N SER A 160 8.96 21.31 -19.33
CA SER A 160 10.05 22.30 -19.32
C SER A 160 11.31 21.78 -20.02
N HIS A 161 11.46 20.46 -20.16
CA HIS A 161 12.55 19.85 -20.90
C HIS A 161 12.51 20.28 -22.38
N ARG A 162 13.60 20.89 -22.86
CA ARG A 162 13.76 21.43 -24.23
C ARG A 162 12.60 22.33 -24.67
N LYS A 163 12.00 23.07 -23.73
CA LYS A 163 10.85 23.94 -24.01
C LYS A 163 11.18 25.02 -25.05
N ASP A 164 12.31 25.71 -24.88
CA ASP A 164 12.70 26.81 -25.77
C ASP A 164 12.87 26.36 -27.22
N GLU A 165 13.44 25.17 -27.43
CA GLU A 165 13.62 24.57 -28.75
C GLU A 165 12.28 24.14 -29.36
N TYR A 166 11.41 23.52 -28.57
CA TYR A 166 10.06 23.17 -28.98
C TYR A 166 9.24 24.39 -29.40
N ASP A 167 9.25 25.45 -28.58
CA ASP A 167 8.52 26.70 -28.84
C ASP A 167 9.06 27.39 -30.10
N THR A 168 10.37 27.32 -30.35
CA THR A 168 11.00 27.84 -31.57
C THR A 168 10.53 27.10 -32.82
N TYR A 169 10.56 25.77 -32.82
CA TYR A 169 10.07 24.97 -33.95
C TYR A 169 8.57 25.13 -34.15
N LYS A 170 7.79 25.21 -33.06
CA LYS A 170 6.35 25.39 -33.12
C LYS A 170 5.96 26.74 -33.74
N LEU A 171 6.66 27.79 -33.35
CA LEU A 171 6.49 29.12 -33.94
C LEU A 171 6.89 29.14 -35.43
N ALA A 172 7.94 28.42 -35.82
CA ALA A 172 8.36 28.30 -37.21
C ALA A 172 7.31 27.52 -38.05
N ASP A 173 6.76 26.42 -37.53
CA ASP A 173 5.65 25.66 -38.14
C ASP A 173 4.42 26.56 -38.36
N GLU A 174 4.00 27.30 -37.33
CA GLU A 174 2.85 28.22 -37.41
C GLU A 174 3.06 29.34 -38.44
N ARG A 175 4.24 29.94 -38.48
CA ARG A 175 4.59 30.98 -39.47
C ARG A 175 4.54 30.46 -40.89
N LEU A 176 5.17 29.31 -41.17
CA LEU A 176 5.19 28.71 -42.50
C LEU A 176 3.79 28.24 -42.93
N LEU A 177 2.99 27.73 -42.00
CA LEU A 177 1.61 27.33 -42.27
C LEU A 177 0.72 28.55 -42.56
N GLN A 178 0.91 29.65 -41.83
CA GLN A 178 0.21 30.90 -42.10
C GLN A 178 0.59 31.47 -43.47
N GLU A 179 1.88 31.46 -43.81
CA GLU A 179 2.38 31.90 -45.11
C GLU A 179 1.78 31.04 -46.24
N SER A 180 1.81 29.71 -46.10
CA SER A 180 1.19 28.78 -47.05
C SER A 180 -0.31 29.03 -47.21
N LYS A 181 -1.04 29.32 -46.12
CA LYS A 181 -2.46 29.71 -46.20
C LYS A 181 -2.64 30.99 -47.02
N THR A 182 -1.85 32.03 -46.76
CA THR A 182 -1.96 33.28 -47.52
C THR A 182 -1.65 33.09 -49.01
N TYR A 183 -0.68 32.25 -49.35
CA TYR A 183 -0.39 31.91 -50.74
C TYR A 183 -1.54 31.12 -51.38
N ASN A 184 -2.13 30.17 -50.66
CA ASN A 184 -3.29 29.43 -51.15
C ASN A 184 -4.51 30.33 -51.37
N ASP A 185 -4.76 31.30 -50.49
CA ASP A 185 -5.82 32.28 -50.67
C ASP A 185 -5.59 33.16 -51.90
N GLN A 186 -4.34 33.60 -52.14
CA GLN A 186 -3.96 34.33 -53.36
C GLN A 186 -4.12 33.46 -54.61
N ILE A 187 -3.72 32.19 -54.56
CA ILE A 187 -3.90 31.21 -55.65
C ILE A 187 -5.39 31.03 -55.98
N ASN A 188 -6.24 30.94 -54.96
CA ASN A 188 -7.69 30.81 -55.13
C ASN A 188 -8.28 32.06 -55.78
N ASN A 189 -7.88 33.25 -55.33
CA ASN A 189 -8.32 34.52 -55.93
C ASN A 189 -7.89 34.62 -57.41
N LEU A 190 -6.60 34.37 -57.70
CA LEU A 190 -6.08 34.35 -59.08
C LEU A 190 -6.81 33.31 -59.94
N THR A 191 -7.15 32.15 -59.38
CA THR A 191 -7.89 31.11 -60.11
C THR A 191 -9.30 31.56 -60.48
N ASN A 192 -9.99 32.28 -59.58
CA ASN A 192 -11.30 32.86 -59.87
C ASN A 192 -11.21 33.95 -60.96
N MET A 193 -10.22 34.83 -60.91
CA MET A 193 -10.00 35.87 -61.94
C MET A 193 -9.72 35.24 -63.31
N ILE A 194 -8.83 34.24 -63.36
CA ILE A 194 -8.52 33.51 -64.61
C ILE A 194 -9.80 32.85 -65.15
N SER A 195 -10.61 32.22 -64.30
CA SER A 195 -11.85 31.56 -64.72
C SER A 195 -12.84 32.55 -65.35
N ASP A 196 -13.07 33.72 -64.73
CA ASP A 196 -13.98 34.74 -65.27
C ASP A 196 -13.50 35.30 -66.62
N GLU A 197 -12.20 35.57 -66.76
CA GLU A 197 -11.60 36.03 -68.02
C GLU A 197 -11.72 34.98 -69.15
N THR A 198 -11.49 33.71 -68.81
CA THR A 198 -11.52 32.62 -69.80
C THR A 198 -12.94 32.36 -70.31
N THR A 199 -13.95 32.48 -69.45
CA THR A 199 -15.36 32.29 -69.84
C THR A 199 -15.88 33.40 -70.75
N ARG A 200 -15.37 34.63 -70.64
CA ARG A 200 -15.91 35.79 -71.37
C ARG A 200 -15.27 36.02 -72.75
N LEU A 201 -13.94 35.93 -72.87
CA LEU A 201 -13.22 36.36 -74.09
C LEU A 201 -12.06 35.43 -74.52
N GLY A 202 -11.80 34.33 -73.81
CA GLY A 202 -10.61 33.51 -74.00
C GLY A 202 -9.34 34.12 -73.36
N CYS A 203 -8.32 33.29 -73.11
CA CYS A 203 -7.17 33.69 -72.29
C CYS A 203 -6.18 34.61 -73.06
N GLY A 204 -6.31 35.92 -72.86
CA GLY A 204 -5.42 36.95 -73.41
C GLY A 204 -4.06 37.08 -72.69
N PRO A 205 -3.24 38.11 -73.01
CA PRO A 205 -1.92 38.30 -72.40
C PRO A 205 -1.96 38.57 -70.88
N ILE A 206 -3.03 39.19 -70.37
CA ILE A 206 -3.24 39.44 -68.93
C ILE A 206 -3.48 38.11 -68.19
N CYS A 207 -4.40 37.28 -68.70
CA CYS A 207 -4.66 35.92 -68.21
C CYS A 207 -3.37 35.06 -68.16
N LYS A 208 -2.50 35.15 -69.16
CA LYS A 208 -1.18 34.46 -69.16
C LYS A 208 -0.25 34.97 -68.06
N GLY A 209 -0.32 36.26 -67.72
CA GLY A 209 0.41 36.85 -66.58
C GLY A 209 -0.06 36.27 -65.25
N HIS A 210 -1.39 36.24 -65.01
CA HIS A 210 -1.97 35.66 -63.80
C HIS A 210 -1.64 34.16 -63.66
N MET A 211 -1.60 33.41 -64.77
CA MET A 211 -1.20 32.00 -64.75
C MET A 211 0.25 31.79 -64.30
N ARG A 212 1.19 32.65 -64.73
CA ARG A 212 2.59 32.60 -64.27
C ARG A 212 2.68 32.91 -62.79
N GLN A 213 2.05 34.00 -62.35
CA GLN A 213 2.04 34.39 -60.95
C GLN A 213 1.45 33.30 -60.03
N ARG A 214 0.39 32.62 -60.48
CA ARG A 214 -0.19 31.48 -59.76
C ARG A 214 0.79 30.30 -59.64
N GLU A 215 1.54 30.01 -60.70
CA GLU A 215 2.52 28.92 -60.68
C GLU A 215 3.73 29.27 -59.79
N ASP A 216 4.17 30.53 -59.78
CA ASP A 216 5.20 31.03 -58.87
C ASP A 216 4.76 30.85 -57.40
N LEU A 217 3.52 31.24 -57.07
CA LEU A 217 2.95 31.04 -55.73
C LEU A 217 2.84 29.55 -55.36
N ARG A 218 2.48 28.67 -56.31
CA ARG A 218 2.45 27.22 -56.08
C ARG A 218 3.84 26.65 -55.79
N ASN A 219 4.87 27.17 -56.47
CA ASN A 219 6.24 26.76 -56.22
C ASN A 219 6.70 27.18 -54.83
N LEU A 220 6.32 28.39 -54.37
CA LEU A 220 6.56 28.85 -53.00
C LEU A 220 5.85 27.97 -51.95
N VAL A 221 4.60 27.57 -52.19
CA VAL A 221 3.88 26.63 -51.32
C VAL A 221 4.61 25.29 -51.24
N LYS A 222 5.02 24.72 -52.38
CA LYS A 222 5.81 23.47 -52.42
C LYS A 222 7.14 23.60 -51.68
N GLU A 223 7.78 24.77 -51.73
CA GLU A 223 9.02 25.03 -51.00
C GLU A 223 8.78 25.10 -49.49
N ASN A 224 7.70 25.76 -49.05
CA ASN A 224 7.31 25.82 -47.65
C ASN A 224 6.91 24.45 -47.09
N ASP A 225 6.20 23.63 -47.88
CA ASP A 225 5.88 22.25 -47.50
C ASP A 225 7.14 21.40 -47.32
N LYS A 226 8.17 21.60 -48.16
CA LYS A 226 9.48 20.94 -47.97
C LYS A 226 10.19 21.39 -46.69
N LYS A 227 10.09 22.68 -46.32
CA LYS A 227 10.65 23.21 -45.07
C LYS A 227 9.89 22.74 -43.83
N LEU A 228 8.58 22.47 -43.96
CA LEU A 228 7.73 21.98 -42.86
C LEU A 228 8.05 20.55 -42.43
N ILE A 229 8.47 19.66 -43.34
CA ILE A 229 8.80 18.26 -43.04
C ILE A 229 9.85 18.14 -41.91
N PRO A 230 11.07 18.70 -42.03
CA PRO A 230 12.09 18.55 -40.98
C PRO A 230 11.71 19.22 -39.66
N ILE A 231 10.93 20.31 -39.69
CA ILE A 231 10.41 20.99 -38.49
C ILE A 231 9.43 20.08 -37.76
N LYS A 232 8.49 19.46 -38.47
CA LYS A 232 7.53 18.51 -37.89
C LYS A 232 8.20 17.26 -37.33
N ASP A 233 9.23 16.76 -38.02
CA ASP A 233 10.02 15.63 -37.53
C ASP A 233 10.78 15.99 -36.25
N SER A 234 11.32 17.22 -36.16
CA SER A 234 11.99 17.72 -34.96
C SER A 234 11.02 17.84 -33.76
N ILE A 235 9.84 18.42 -33.98
CA ILE A 235 8.77 18.50 -32.96
C ILE A 235 8.39 17.09 -32.49
N ARG A 236 8.17 16.16 -33.43
CA ARG A 236 7.81 14.78 -33.13
C ARG A 236 8.89 14.06 -32.32
N SER A 237 10.16 14.28 -32.64
CA SER A 237 11.28 13.67 -31.89
C SER A 237 11.30 14.13 -30.43
N ILE A 238 11.07 15.43 -30.18
CA ILE A 238 10.98 16.01 -28.84
C ILE A 238 9.78 15.43 -28.08
N ASP A 239 8.62 15.31 -28.73
CA ASP A 239 7.43 14.75 -28.10
C ASP A 239 7.62 13.28 -27.72
N VAL A 240 8.25 12.49 -28.59
CA VAL A 240 8.59 11.08 -28.29
C VAL A 240 9.57 10.98 -27.13
N GLU A 241 10.60 11.82 -27.09
CA GLU A 241 11.57 11.87 -26.00
C GLU A 241 10.90 12.20 -24.65
N ARG A 242 10.02 13.21 -24.64
CA ARG A 242 9.22 13.59 -23.46
C ARG A 242 8.34 12.42 -22.98
N GLU A 243 7.64 11.76 -23.88
CA GLU A 243 6.81 10.58 -23.57
C GLU A 243 7.63 9.43 -22.97
N LEU A 244 8.84 9.18 -23.49
CA LEU A 244 9.74 8.16 -22.95
C LEU A 244 10.20 8.50 -21.53
N LEU A 245 10.56 9.76 -21.28
CA LEU A 245 10.94 10.23 -19.94
C LEU A 245 9.79 10.10 -18.93
N VAL A 246 8.56 10.42 -19.34
CA VAL A 246 7.37 10.22 -18.49
C VAL A 246 7.20 8.75 -18.15
N LYS A 247 7.27 7.85 -19.15
CA LYS A 247 7.12 6.41 -18.94
C LYS A 247 8.20 5.82 -18.04
N GLU A 248 9.45 6.24 -18.20
CA GLU A 248 10.56 5.77 -17.36
C GLU A 248 10.35 6.18 -15.89
N ARG A 249 9.96 7.43 -15.64
CA ARG A 249 9.66 7.90 -14.29
C ARG A 249 8.43 7.19 -13.71
N GLU A 250 7.35 7.05 -14.48
CA GLU A 250 6.15 6.33 -14.04
C GLU A 250 6.44 4.85 -13.67
N GLN A 251 7.31 4.18 -14.42
CA GLN A 251 7.72 2.80 -14.09
C GLN A 251 8.43 2.70 -12.73
N LYS A 252 9.28 3.67 -12.37
CA LYS A 252 9.93 3.72 -11.05
C LYS A 252 8.92 3.84 -9.91
N PHE A 253 7.78 4.51 -10.14
CA PHE A 253 6.70 4.68 -9.15
C PHE A 253 5.67 3.54 -9.15
N SER A 254 5.70 2.63 -10.11
CA SER A 254 4.76 1.50 -10.17
C SER A 254 5.14 0.34 -9.24
N GLY A 255 6.24 0.45 -8.48
CA GLY A 255 6.63 -0.53 -7.47
C GLY A 255 5.52 -0.79 -6.45
N LYS A 256 5.43 -2.04 -5.97
CA LYS A 256 4.46 -2.46 -4.96
C LYS A 256 4.67 -1.63 -3.68
N LEU A 257 3.58 -1.08 -3.13
CA LEU A 257 3.61 -0.23 -1.94
C LEU A 257 4.24 -1.00 -0.77
N GLY A 258 5.38 -0.52 -0.26
CA GLY A 258 6.02 -1.11 0.90
C GLY A 258 5.29 -0.73 2.18
N MET A 259 5.42 -1.54 3.24
CA MET A 259 4.83 -1.25 4.56
C MET A 259 5.24 0.13 5.11
N LEU A 260 6.48 0.56 4.83
CA LEU A 260 7.00 1.87 5.23
C LEU A 260 6.34 3.03 4.48
N ASP A 261 6.03 2.84 3.20
CA ASP A 261 5.32 3.84 2.39
C ASP A 261 3.88 3.98 2.86
N SER A 262 3.22 2.87 3.22
CA SER A 262 1.89 2.87 3.85
C SER A 262 1.87 3.60 5.19
N LEU A 263 2.90 3.40 6.03
CA LEU A 263 3.04 4.08 7.32
C LEU A 263 3.30 5.59 7.16
N THR A 264 4.19 5.96 6.24
CA THR A 264 4.45 7.37 5.90
C THR A 264 3.19 8.03 5.36
N ALA A 265 2.45 7.30 4.52
CA ALA A 265 1.20 7.77 3.97
C ALA A 265 0.13 8.05 5.03
N LEU A 266 0.14 7.27 6.11
CA LEU A 266 -0.79 7.37 7.23
C LEU A 266 -0.42 8.51 8.21
N HIS A 267 0.87 8.74 8.48
CA HIS A 267 1.32 9.84 9.36
C HIS A 267 0.97 11.23 8.79
N GLU A 268 0.92 11.33 7.47
CA GLU A 268 0.57 12.58 6.78
C GLU A 268 -0.95 12.83 6.71
N TYR A 269 -1.74 11.89 7.23
CA TYR A 269 -3.19 12.03 7.31
C TYR A 269 -3.58 12.95 8.49
N PRO A 270 -4.37 14.01 8.26
CA PRO A 270 -4.73 14.99 9.29
C PRO A 270 -5.73 14.49 10.34
N GLY A 271 -5.96 13.18 10.45
CA GLY A 271 -6.91 12.56 11.39
C GLY A 271 -6.30 11.47 12.29
N SER A 272 -4.97 11.32 12.33
CA SER A 272 -4.26 10.35 13.19
C SER A 272 -3.78 10.95 14.53
N GLY A 273 -4.40 12.05 14.97
CA GLY A 273 -4.10 12.73 16.25
C GLY A 273 -5.24 12.61 17.24
#